data_AF-A0A8C4TID0-F1
#
_entry.id   AF-A0A8C4TID0-F1
#
_cell.length_a   1.000
_cell.length_b   1.000
_cell.length_c   1.000
_cell.angle_alpha   90.00
_cell.angle_beta   90.00
_cell.angle_gamma   90.00
#
_symmetry.space_group_name_H-M   'P 1'
#
loop_
_entity.id
_entity.type
_entity.pdbx_description
1 polymer ?
#
loop_
_entity_poly.entity_id
_entity_poly.type
_entity_poly.pdbx_seq_one_letter_code
_entity_poly.pdbx_strand_id
1 'polypeptide(L)'
;MVRTPRPDRTHRMALALWILWSFVIALSNIAPSAQGLSRSALPFGLIRRELACEGYPIELRCPGSDVIMIENANYGRTDDKICDADPFQMENVQCYLPDAFKIMSQRCNNRTQCVVVAGSDVFPDPCPGTYKYLEIQYECVPYIWGLQWGTRAL
;
A
#
# COMPACT_ATOMS: atom_id res chain seq x y z
N MET A 1 -12.49 70.89 -41.70
CA MET A 1 -12.61 69.47 -42.11
C MET A 1 -11.30 68.77 -41.79
N VAL A 2 -11.23 68.05 -40.67
CA VAL A 2 -10.02 67.35 -40.21
C VAL A 2 -9.92 66.03 -40.97
N ARG A 3 -8.81 65.80 -41.70
CA ARG A 3 -8.50 64.49 -42.30
C ARG A 3 -8.15 63.52 -41.18
N THR A 4 -8.87 62.41 -41.09
CA THR A 4 -8.47 61.26 -40.27
C THR A 4 -7.25 60.56 -40.92
N PRO A 5 -6.20 60.19 -40.15
CA PRO A 5 -5.11 59.38 -40.70
C PRO A 5 -5.56 57.92 -40.84
N ARG A 6 -5.17 57.25 -41.94
CA ARG A 6 -5.38 55.81 -42.13
C ARG A 6 -4.55 55.02 -41.11
N PRO A 7 -5.04 53.89 -40.57
CA PRO A 7 -4.27 53.07 -39.65
C PRO A 7 -3.12 52.38 -40.38
N ASP A 8 -1.91 52.55 -39.84
CA ASP A 8 -0.65 52.10 -40.42
C ASP A 8 -0.46 50.58 -40.31
N ARG A 9 0.01 49.94 -41.39
CA ARG A 9 0.09 48.47 -41.58
C ARG A 9 1.13 47.81 -40.65
N THR A 10 2.08 48.59 -40.17
CA THR A 10 3.17 48.24 -39.24
C THR A 10 2.67 47.91 -37.83
N HIS A 11 1.60 48.54 -37.35
CA HIS A 11 1.07 48.32 -36.00
C HIS A 11 0.39 46.95 -35.83
N ARG A 12 -0.21 46.43 -36.91
CA ARG A 12 -0.83 45.09 -36.94
C ARG A 12 0.21 43.96 -36.92
N MET A 13 1.38 44.19 -37.52
CA MET A 13 2.49 43.23 -37.56
C MET A 13 3.17 43.12 -36.19
N ALA A 14 3.34 44.23 -35.48
CA ALA A 14 3.95 44.26 -34.15
C ALA A 14 3.07 43.56 -33.08
N LEU A 15 1.75 43.74 -33.13
CA LEU A 15 0.81 43.06 -32.24
C LEU A 15 0.77 41.54 -32.47
N ALA A 16 0.87 41.08 -33.72
CA ALA A 16 0.88 39.66 -34.05
C ALA A 16 2.15 38.96 -33.50
N LEU A 17 3.32 39.59 -33.63
CA LEU A 17 4.57 39.05 -33.10
C LEU A 17 4.58 39.00 -31.56
N TRP A 18 4.01 40.01 -30.90
CA TRP A 18 3.84 40.02 -29.45
C TRP A 18 2.92 38.91 -28.93
N ILE A 19 1.80 38.66 -29.62
CA ILE A 19 0.85 37.59 -29.27
C ILE A 19 1.48 36.21 -29.49
N LEU A 20 2.22 36.01 -30.58
CA LEU A 20 2.91 34.74 -30.83
C LEU A 20 4.01 34.48 -29.79
N TRP A 21 4.76 35.51 -29.40
CA TRP A 21 5.82 35.36 -28.40
C TRP A 21 5.27 35.06 -27.01
N SER A 22 4.17 35.69 -26.60
CA SER A 22 3.49 35.37 -25.34
C SER A 22 2.88 33.96 -25.34
N PHE A 23 2.36 33.50 -26.49
CA PHE A 23 1.85 32.13 -26.63
C PHE A 23 2.95 31.07 -26.51
N VAL A 24 4.14 31.34 -27.06
CA VAL A 24 5.32 30.45 -26.95
C VAL A 24 5.87 30.42 -25.50
N ILE A 25 5.87 31.56 -24.81
CA ILE A 25 6.25 31.63 -23.38
C ILE A 25 5.23 30.86 -22.52
N ALA A 26 3.93 30.95 -22.82
CA ALA A 26 2.91 30.19 -22.12
C ALA A 26 3.06 28.67 -22.34
N LEU A 27 3.40 28.23 -23.56
CA LEU A 27 3.58 26.80 -23.88
C LEU A 27 4.86 26.20 -23.28
N SER A 28 5.92 26.98 -23.09
CA SER A 28 7.20 26.50 -22.50
C SER A 28 7.15 26.34 -20.98
N ASN A 29 6.12 26.86 -20.30
CA ASN A 29 5.94 26.73 -18.84
C ASN A 29 5.09 25.52 -18.42
N ILE A 30 4.62 24.70 -19.37
CA ILE A 30 3.95 23.44 -19.05
C ILE A 30 5.02 22.36 -18.90
N ALA A 31 5.75 22.42 -17.79
CA ALA A 31 6.48 21.24 -17.32
C ALA A 31 5.41 20.23 -16.87
N PRO A 32 5.33 19.02 -17.47
CA PRO A 32 4.55 17.95 -16.88
C PRO A 32 5.22 17.63 -15.54
N SER A 33 4.57 18.03 -14.46
CA SER A 33 4.91 17.62 -13.11
C SER A 33 4.66 16.11 -13.03
N ALA A 34 5.65 15.33 -13.46
CA ALA A 34 5.81 13.95 -13.06
C ALA A 34 6.17 13.95 -11.56
N GLN A 35 5.20 14.29 -10.72
CA GLN A 35 5.19 13.90 -9.33
C GLN A 35 4.98 12.39 -9.34
N GLY A 36 6.06 11.66 -9.60
CA GLY A 36 6.17 10.28 -9.17
C GLY A 36 5.92 10.29 -7.67
N LEU A 37 4.76 9.76 -7.26
CA LEU A 37 4.45 9.51 -5.87
C LEU A 37 5.51 8.52 -5.36
N SER A 38 6.57 9.05 -4.76
CA SER A 38 7.62 8.24 -4.16
C SER A 38 6.98 7.44 -3.03
N ARG A 39 6.89 6.12 -3.20
CA ARG A 39 6.25 5.16 -2.28
C ARG A 39 6.90 5.05 -0.89
N SER A 40 7.82 5.95 -0.55
CA SER A 40 8.74 5.81 0.57
C SER A 40 8.43 6.71 1.78
N ALA A 41 7.20 7.22 1.92
CA ALA A 41 6.79 7.98 3.11
C ALA A 41 5.39 7.55 3.57
N LEU A 42 5.22 6.28 3.93
CA LEU A 42 4.08 5.87 4.76
C LEU A 42 4.47 6.11 6.23
N PRO A 43 3.60 6.74 7.04
CA PRO A 43 3.93 7.07 8.41
C PRO A 43 4.18 5.80 9.24
N PHE A 44 5.17 5.86 10.14
CA PHE A 44 5.35 4.88 11.21
C PHE A 44 4.03 4.73 11.98
N GLY A 45 3.61 3.49 12.25
CA GLY A 45 2.31 3.18 12.88
C GLY A 45 1.14 2.96 11.91
N LEU A 46 1.39 2.89 10.60
CA LEU A 46 0.40 2.36 9.67
C LEU A 46 0.38 0.82 9.76
N ILE A 47 -0.63 0.28 10.45
CA ILE A 47 -0.91 -1.14 10.46
C ILE A 47 -1.32 -1.57 9.04
N ARG A 48 -0.54 -2.47 8.44
CA ARG A 48 -0.83 -3.10 7.16
C ARG A 48 -1.57 -4.41 7.40
N ARG A 49 -2.58 -4.68 6.58
CA ARG A 49 -3.34 -5.93 6.58
C ARG A 49 -3.03 -6.69 5.31
N GLU A 50 -2.63 -7.94 5.44
CA GLU A 50 -2.38 -8.87 4.33
C GLU A 50 -3.20 -10.13 4.53
N LEU A 51 -3.56 -10.76 3.41
CA LEU A 51 -4.44 -11.91 3.39
C LEU A 51 -3.99 -12.95 2.36
N ALA A 52 -4.02 -14.21 2.76
CA ALA A 52 -3.77 -15.34 1.87
C ALA A 52 -4.75 -16.47 2.14
N CYS A 53 -5.33 -17.03 1.08
CA CYS A 53 -6.20 -18.20 1.17
C CYS A 53 -5.39 -19.46 1.49
N GLU A 54 -6.06 -20.49 1.99
CA GLU A 54 -5.44 -21.78 2.25
C GLU A 54 -4.68 -22.33 1.03
N GLY A 55 -3.46 -22.81 1.25
CA GLY A 55 -2.56 -23.33 0.21
C GLY A 55 -1.76 -22.26 -0.54
N TYR A 56 -2.09 -20.98 -0.39
CA TYR A 56 -1.35 -19.89 -1.03
C TYR A 56 -0.25 -19.32 -0.10
N PRO A 57 0.91 -18.94 -0.66
CA PRO A 57 1.94 -18.24 0.10
C PRO A 57 1.52 -16.79 0.37
N ILE A 58 1.78 -16.32 1.59
CA ILE A 58 1.71 -14.91 1.98
C ILE A 58 3.12 -14.33 2.02
N GLU A 59 3.28 -13.11 1.51
CA GLU A 59 4.54 -12.39 1.51
C GLU A 59 4.39 -11.02 2.18
N LEU A 60 5.17 -10.80 3.23
CA LEU A 60 5.25 -9.55 3.96
C LEU A 60 6.53 -8.82 3.57
N ARG A 61 6.46 -7.52 3.29
CA ARG A 61 7.62 -6.69 2.92
C ARG A 61 7.54 -5.31 3.57
N CYS A 62 8.62 -4.93 4.24
CA CYS A 62 8.82 -3.58 4.74
C CYS A 62 9.77 -2.77 3.83
N PRO A 63 9.51 -1.47 3.63
CA PRO A 63 10.37 -0.61 2.82
C PRO A 63 11.68 -0.28 3.55
N GLY A 64 12.77 -0.14 2.79
CA GLY A 64 14.06 0.32 3.31
C GLY A 64 14.70 -0.67 4.29
N SER A 65 15.05 -0.19 5.48
CA SER A 65 15.69 -0.95 6.57
C SER A 65 14.73 -1.29 7.71
N ASP A 66 13.44 -1.07 7.52
CA ASP A 66 12.42 -1.36 8.53
C ASP A 66 12.18 -2.87 8.62
N VAL A 67 11.92 -3.36 9.82
CA VAL A 67 11.60 -4.75 10.09
C VAL A 67 10.12 -4.92 10.34
N ILE A 68 9.62 -6.10 9.98
CA ILE A 68 8.25 -6.53 10.23
C ILE A 68 8.09 -6.74 11.74
N MET A 69 7.01 -6.19 12.29
CA MET A 69 6.49 -6.51 13.60
C MET A 69 5.04 -6.96 13.45
N ILE A 70 4.76 -8.21 13.78
CA ILE A 70 3.40 -8.74 13.76
C ILE A 70 2.61 -8.17 14.94
N GLU A 71 1.46 -7.58 14.64
CA GLU A 71 0.53 -6.99 15.61
C GLU A 71 -0.59 -7.97 15.94
N ASN A 72 -1.13 -8.63 14.91
CA ASN A 72 -2.14 -9.67 15.05
C ASN A 72 -2.05 -10.66 13.89
N ALA A 73 -2.38 -11.94 14.12
CA ALA A 73 -2.59 -12.88 13.03
C ALA A 73 -3.63 -13.92 13.42
N ASN A 74 -4.50 -14.27 12.48
CA ASN A 74 -5.53 -15.28 12.65
C ASN A 74 -5.54 -16.22 11.44
N TYR A 75 -5.53 -17.52 11.70
CA TYR A 75 -5.73 -18.53 10.68
C TYR A 75 -7.10 -19.18 10.87
N GLY A 76 -8.00 -19.03 9.91
CA GLY A 76 -9.37 -19.52 10.03
C GLY A 76 -10.31 -18.82 9.05
N ARG A 77 -11.55 -18.59 9.46
CA ARG A 77 -12.55 -17.88 8.67
C ARG A 77 -13.41 -17.02 9.60
N THR A 78 -13.44 -15.73 9.31
CA THR A 78 -14.13 -14.68 10.08
C THR A 78 -15.14 -13.89 9.24
N ASP A 79 -15.07 -14.07 7.92
CA ASP A 79 -15.84 -13.35 6.91
C ASP A 79 -16.25 -14.33 5.81
N ASP A 80 -17.48 -14.18 5.34
CA ASP A 80 -18.10 -15.00 4.29
C ASP A 80 -17.76 -14.51 2.87
N LYS A 81 -17.06 -13.39 2.71
CA LYS A 81 -16.71 -12.81 1.40
C LYS A 81 -15.24 -12.97 1.02
N ILE A 82 -14.44 -13.49 1.94
CA ILE A 82 -13.00 -13.64 1.75
C ILE A 82 -12.72 -15.05 1.25
N CYS A 83 -11.90 -15.17 0.20
CA CYS A 83 -11.53 -16.45 -0.40
C CYS A 83 -12.76 -17.29 -0.78
N ASP A 84 -13.43 -16.89 -1.87
CA ASP A 84 -14.62 -17.56 -2.40
C ASP A 84 -14.33 -19.04 -2.70
N ALA A 85 -15.21 -19.90 -2.20
CA ALA A 85 -15.16 -21.36 -2.32
C ALA A 85 -16.60 -21.92 -2.34
N ASP A 86 -16.75 -23.22 -2.08
CA ASP A 86 -18.08 -23.83 -1.99
C ASP A 86 -18.89 -23.24 -0.81
N PRO A 87 -20.21 -23.01 -0.96
CA PRO A 87 -21.04 -22.38 0.06
C PRO A 87 -21.00 -23.12 1.41
N PHE A 88 -20.96 -24.46 1.36
CA PHE A 88 -20.85 -25.32 2.54
C PHE A 88 -19.55 -25.09 3.34
N GLN A 89 -18.48 -24.67 2.68
CA GLN A 89 -17.19 -24.41 3.30
C GLN A 89 -17.05 -22.98 3.82
N MET A 90 -18.02 -22.10 3.51
CA MET A 90 -18.03 -20.68 3.86
C MET A 90 -19.04 -20.35 4.97
N GLU A 91 -19.95 -21.27 5.29
CA GLU A 91 -20.99 -21.08 6.32
C GLU A 91 -20.41 -20.83 7.72
N ASN A 92 -19.25 -21.41 8.02
CA ASN A 92 -18.60 -21.24 9.32
C ASN A 92 -17.66 -20.03 9.35
N VAL A 93 -18.19 -18.87 9.77
CA VAL A 93 -17.45 -17.62 9.99
C VAL A 93 -16.93 -17.45 11.43
N GLN A 94 -17.06 -18.47 12.28
CA GLN A 94 -16.60 -18.42 13.67
C GLN A 94 -15.38 -19.30 13.89
N CYS A 95 -14.43 -19.26 12.96
CA CYS A 95 -13.22 -20.06 13.04
C CYS A 95 -11.99 -19.17 13.28
N TYR A 96 -11.38 -19.33 14.46
CA TYR A 96 -10.24 -18.54 14.90
C TYR A 96 -9.13 -19.45 15.43
N LEU A 97 -7.89 -19.14 15.08
CA LEU A 97 -6.69 -19.78 15.62
C LEU A 97 -5.73 -18.69 16.11
N PRO A 98 -5.78 -18.32 17.40
CA PRO A 98 -4.90 -17.29 17.96
C PRO A 98 -3.43 -17.70 17.95
N ASP A 99 -3.13 -19.01 17.93
CA ASP A 99 -1.76 -19.53 17.87
C ASP A 99 -1.03 -19.14 16.57
N ALA A 100 -1.77 -18.76 15.52
CA ALA A 100 -1.20 -18.23 14.28
C ALA A 100 -0.33 -17.00 14.52
N PHE A 101 -0.70 -16.13 15.49
CA PHE A 101 0.09 -14.96 15.86
C PHE A 101 1.50 -15.33 16.30
N LYS A 102 1.65 -16.37 17.14
CA LYS A 102 2.94 -16.82 17.65
C LYS A 102 3.82 -17.37 16.52
N ILE A 103 3.23 -18.16 15.63
CA ILE A 103 3.95 -18.75 14.48
C ILE A 103 4.45 -17.65 13.54
N MET A 104 3.59 -16.68 13.20
CA MET A 104 3.97 -15.58 12.32
C MET A 104 5.00 -14.65 12.97
N SER A 105 4.84 -14.35 14.26
CA SER A 105 5.81 -13.55 15.02
C SER A 105 7.19 -14.20 15.02
N GLN A 106 7.26 -15.51 15.26
CA GLN A 106 8.53 -16.24 15.26
C GLN A 106 9.20 -16.31 13.88
N ARG A 107 8.41 -16.40 12.81
CA ARG A 107 8.95 -16.53 11.44
C ARG A 107 9.33 -15.18 10.82
N CYS A 108 8.54 -14.15 11.08
CA CYS A 108 8.63 -12.87 10.36
C CYS A 108 9.17 -11.70 11.18
N ASN A 109 9.09 -11.71 12.52
CA ASN A 109 9.63 -10.58 13.29
C ASN A 109 11.14 -10.44 13.04
N ASN A 110 11.63 -9.20 13.05
CA ASN A 110 13.04 -8.85 12.79
C ASN A 110 13.53 -9.15 11.37
N ARG A 111 12.62 -9.34 10.43
CA ARG A 111 12.95 -9.50 9.01
C ARG A 111 12.35 -8.36 8.21
N THR A 112 13.05 -7.93 7.17
CA THR A 112 12.53 -6.95 6.20
C THR A 112 11.54 -7.61 5.22
N GLN A 113 11.69 -8.90 4.97
CA GLN A 113 10.85 -9.71 4.09
C GLN A 113 10.61 -11.10 4.72
N CYS A 114 9.38 -11.58 4.64
CA CYS A 114 8.99 -12.90 5.14
C CYS A 114 7.99 -13.55 4.19
N VAL A 115 8.17 -14.84 3.91
CA VAL A 115 7.23 -15.63 3.10
C VAL A 115 6.83 -16.87 3.89
N VAL A 116 5.52 -17.10 4.03
CA VAL A 116 4.96 -18.25 4.76
C VAL A 116 3.81 -18.82 3.94
N VAL A 117 3.71 -20.15 3.86
CA VAL A 117 2.57 -20.81 3.20
C VAL A 117 1.43 -20.98 4.20
N ALA A 118 0.23 -20.52 3.83
CA ALA A 118 -0.97 -20.65 4.65
C ALA A 118 -1.56 -22.07 4.52
N GLY A 119 -0.86 -23.07 5.06
CA GLY A 119 -1.26 -24.48 4.97
C GLY A 119 -1.23 -25.20 6.32
N SER A 120 -1.83 -26.38 6.34
CA SER A 120 -1.88 -27.28 7.51
C SER A 120 -0.51 -27.81 7.95
N ASP A 121 0.51 -27.72 7.08
CA ASP A 121 1.92 -28.05 7.42
C ASP A 121 2.52 -27.09 8.45
N VAL A 122 2.02 -25.85 8.49
CA VAL A 122 2.55 -24.76 9.32
C VAL A 122 1.61 -24.44 10.47
N PHE A 123 0.30 -24.41 10.18
CA PHE A 123 -0.73 -24.05 11.13
C PHE A 123 -1.60 -25.29 11.41
N PRO A 124 -1.86 -25.62 12.68
CA PRO A 124 -2.82 -26.68 12.99
C PRO A 124 -4.22 -26.28 12.48
N ASP A 125 -5.06 -27.28 12.17
CA ASP A 125 -6.41 -27.05 11.66
C ASP A 125 -7.42 -26.76 12.79
N PRO A 126 -7.97 -25.52 12.90
CA PRO A 126 -8.97 -25.18 13.91
C PRO A 126 -10.40 -25.61 13.56
N CYS A 127 -10.73 -25.70 12.26
CA CYS A 127 -12.05 -26.02 11.76
C CYS A 127 -11.94 -26.90 10.50
N PRO A 128 -12.00 -28.24 10.65
CA PRO A 128 -11.97 -29.14 9.50
C PRO A 128 -13.25 -28.99 8.66
N GLY A 129 -13.10 -28.96 7.33
CA GLY A 129 -14.22 -28.82 6.39
C GLY A 129 -14.62 -27.39 6.05
N THR A 130 -13.98 -26.38 6.65
CA THR A 130 -14.15 -24.96 6.31
C THR A 130 -12.96 -24.48 5.50
N TYR A 131 -13.20 -23.76 4.41
CA TYR A 131 -12.11 -23.21 3.59
C TYR A 131 -11.52 -22.00 4.31
N LYS A 132 -10.27 -22.07 4.74
CA LYS A 132 -9.69 -21.08 5.66
C LYS A 132 -8.78 -20.09 4.94
N TYR A 133 -8.46 -18.99 5.62
CA TYR A 133 -7.50 -18.00 5.18
C TYR A 133 -6.67 -17.51 6.36
N LEU A 134 -5.45 -17.05 6.04
CA LEU A 134 -4.55 -16.40 6.96
C LEU A 134 -4.72 -14.90 6.82
N GLU A 135 -5.12 -14.25 7.90
CA GLU A 135 -5.19 -12.80 8.02
C GLU A 135 -4.08 -12.32 8.94
N ILE A 136 -3.28 -11.36 8.47
CA ILE A 136 -2.15 -10.82 9.23
C ILE A 136 -2.24 -9.30 9.27
N GLN A 137 -2.06 -8.75 10.46
CA GLN A 137 -1.87 -7.33 10.69
C GLN A 137 -0.45 -7.13 11.21
N TYR A 138 0.33 -6.30 10.53
CA TYR A 138 1.72 -6.03 10.87
C TYR A 138 2.05 -4.57 10.63
N GLU A 139 3.09 -4.09 11.31
CA GLU A 139 3.68 -2.80 11.06
C GLU A 139 5.16 -2.91 10.73
N CYS A 140 5.68 -1.86 10.10
CA CYS A 140 7.09 -1.75 9.77
C CYS A 140 7.71 -0.75 10.74
N VAL A 141 8.64 -1.24 11.56
CA VAL A 141 9.36 -0.42 12.54
C VAL A 141 10.83 -0.34 12.18
N PRO A 142 11.48 0.81 12.41
CA PRO A 142 12.91 0.94 12.15
C PRO A 142 13.69 -0.02 13.05
N TYR A 143 14.64 -0.74 12.46
CA TYR A 143 15.49 -1.66 13.22
C TYR A 143 16.51 -0.87 14.05
N ILE A 144 16.11 -0.48 15.26
CA ILE A 144 16.99 0.23 16.19
C ILE A 144 17.59 -0.79 17.16
N TRP A 145 18.86 -1.12 16.97
CA TRP A 145 19.63 -1.88 17.94
C TRP A 145 19.67 -1.13 19.27
N GLY A 146 18.85 -1.54 20.24
CA GLY A 146 18.91 -1.02 21.62
C GLY A 146 17.68 -0.28 22.13
N LEU A 147 16.60 -0.13 21.35
CA LEU A 147 15.30 0.23 21.92
C LEU A 147 14.50 -1.05 22.18
N GLN A 148 14.38 -1.38 23.47
CA GLN A 148 13.48 -2.40 23.99
C GLN A 148 12.11 -2.28 23.31
N TRP A 149 11.51 -3.41 22.95
CA TRP A 149 10.15 -3.62 22.41
C TRP A 149 9.01 -3.16 23.36
N GLY A 150 9.21 -2.05 24.09
CA GLY A 150 8.35 -1.59 25.18
C GLY A 150 7.89 -0.14 25.06
N THR A 151 8.30 0.60 24.02
CA THR A 151 7.80 1.96 23.77
C THR A 151 6.90 1.98 22.55
N ARG A 152 5.73 1.32 22.64
CA ARG A 152 4.55 1.96 22.05
C ARG A 152 4.41 3.29 22.77
N ALA A 153 4.45 4.37 22.00
CA ALA A 153 4.31 5.73 22.45
C ALA A 153 3.26 5.85 23.57
N LEU A 154 3.71 6.25 24.76
CA LEU A 154 2.94 7.07 25.67
C LEU A 154 3.39 8.51 25.48
#